data_AF-A0AAW8KNJ3-F1
#
_entry.id   AF-A0AAW8KNJ3-F1
#
_cell.length_a   1.000
_cell.length_b   1.000
_cell.length_c   1.000
_cell.angle_alpha   90.00
_cell.angle_beta   90.00
_cell.angle_gamma   90.00
#
_symmetry.space_group_name_H-M   'P 1'
#
loop_
_entity.id
_entity.type
_entity.pdbx_description
1 polymer ?
#
loop_
_entity_poly.entity_id
_entity_poly.type
_entity_poly.pdbx_seq_one_letter_code
_entity_poly.pdbx_strand_id
1 'polypeptide(L)' 'EKAAETICGNYGCSVLLKGGHQLNDANDLLWQDKKAPVWFYGKRIANPNTHGTGCTLSSAIASNLAKGRDLETS' A
#
# COMPACT_ATOMS: atom_id res chain seq x y z
N GLU A 1 7.25 8.40 3.10
CA GLU A 1 7.00 8.50 4.55
C GLU A 1 6.21 9.76 4.91
N LYS A 2 6.76 10.99 4.82
CA LYS A 2 6.08 12.24 5.24
C LYS A 2 4.63 12.44 4.74
N ALA A 3 4.34 12.08 3.49
CA ALA A 3 2.98 12.16 2.95
C ALA A 3 2.02 11.18 3.64
N ALA A 4 2.46 9.93 3.87
CA ALA A 4 1.68 8.91 4.55
C ALA A 4 1.46 9.27 6.03
N GLU A 5 2.50 9.79 6.70
CA GLU A 5 2.42 10.33 8.06
C GLU A 5 1.39 11.47 8.16
N THR A 6 1.45 12.43 7.23
CA THR A 6 0.52 13.58 7.22
C THR A 6 -0.93 13.13 7.04
N ILE A 7 -1.18 12.21 6.11
CA ILE A 7 -2.53 11.67 5.88
C ILE A 7 -3.00 10.88 7.11
N CYS A 8 -2.15 10.02 7.67
CA CYS A 8 -2.45 9.26 8.88
C CYS A 8 -2.79 10.19 10.05
N GLY A 9 -2.00 11.23 10.30
CA GLY A 9 -2.21 12.19 11.38
C GLY A 9 -3.48 13.02 11.21
N ASN A 10 -3.80 13.44 9.98
CA ASN A 10 -4.98 14.27 9.71
C ASN A 10 -6.30 13.48 9.75
N TYR A 11 -6.28 12.19 9.39
CA TYR A 11 -7.50 11.40 9.20
C TYR A 11 -7.63 10.20 10.14
N GLY A 12 -6.63 9.91 10.97
CA GLY A 12 -6.67 8.80 11.93
C GLY A 12 -6.79 7.42 11.27
N CYS A 13 -6.27 7.26 10.05
CA CYS A 13 -6.36 6.03 9.27
C CYS A 13 -4.99 5.43 8.96
N SER A 14 -4.94 4.12 8.71
CA SER A 14 -3.76 3.49 8.13
C SER A 14 -3.64 3.85 6.65
N VAL A 15 -2.42 4.05 6.16
CA VAL A 15 -2.16 4.54 4.80
C VAL A 15 -1.19 3.61 4.09
N LEU A 16 -1.63 3.00 2.99
CA LEU A 16 -0.75 2.31 2.04
C LEU A 16 -0.38 3.26 0.90
N LEU A 17 0.84 3.80 0.95
CA LEU A 17 1.40 4.65 -0.10
C LEU A 17 2.10 3.76 -1.13
N LYS A 18 1.47 3.62 -2.30
CA LYS A 18 1.99 2.74 -3.36
C LYS A 18 3.15 3.38 -4.11
N GLY A 19 4.22 2.62 -4.31
CA GLY A 19 5.27 2.88 -5.27
C GLY A 19 4.83 2.53 -6.70
N GLY A 20 5.73 2.72 -7.66
CA GLY A 20 5.50 2.34 -9.06
C GLY A 20 5.38 3.50 -10.06
N HIS A 21 5.49 4.76 -9.62
CA HIS A 21 5.74 5.87 -10.55
C HIS A 21 7.23 6.09 -10.81
N GLN A 22 8.11 5.64 -9.91
CA GLN A 22 9.56 5.70 -10.13
C GLN A 22 10.02 4.57 -11.07
N LEU A 23 11.04 4.86 -11.87
CA LEU A 23 11.45 4.03 -13.00
C LEU A 23 11.87 2.61 -12.61
N ASN A 24 12.45 2.42 -11.42
CA ASN A 24 13.13 1.17 -11.02
C ASN A 24 12.49 0.45 -9.82
N ASP A 25 11.69 1.15 -9.00
CA ASP A 25 11.19 0.60 -7.74
C ASP A 25 9.65 0.67 -7.66
N ALA A 26 9.04 -0.46 -7.30
CA ALA A 26 7.61 -0.57 -6.98
C ALA A 26 7.44 -0.83 -5.47
N ASN A 27 8.20 -0.11 -4.65
CA ASN A 27 8.19 -0.25 -3.21
C ASN A 27 6.97 0.47 -2.62
N ASP A 28 6.11 -0.27 -1.94
CA ASP A 28 4.96 0.27 -1.24
C ASP A 28 5.30 0.47 0.24
N LEU A 29 4.70 1.49 0.86
CA LEU A 29 4.88 1.82 2.27
C LEU A 29 3.52 1.78 2.98
N LEU A 30 3.37 0.91 3.97
CA LEU A 30 2.26 0.95 4.91
C LEU A 30 2.66 1.75 6.15
N TRP A 31 1.90 2.81 6.42
CA TRP A 31 2.01 3.64 7.59
C TRP A 31 0.81 3.43 8.50
N GLN A 32 1.05 3.23 9.79
CA GLN A 32 0.02 3.09 10.80
C GLN A 32 0.39 3.91 12.04
N ASP A 33 -0.60 4.51 12.68
CA ASP A 33 -0.38 5.26 13.91
C ASP A 33 0.26 4.36 15.00
N LYS A 34 1.28 4.88 15.67
CA LYS A 34 2.03 4.22 16.75
C LYS A 34 2.65 2.86 16.40
N LYS A 35 2.84 2.56 15.11
CA LYS A 35 3.61 1.40 14.65
C LYS A 35 4.82 1.84 13.84
N ALA A 36 5.81 0.95 13.74
CA ALA A 36 6.89 1.12 12.77
C ALA A 36 6.33 1.05 11.34
N PRO A 37 6.84 1.86 10.40
CA PRO A 37 6.46 1.76 9.00
C PRO A 37 6.86 0.41 8.41
N VAL A 38 5.99 -0.16 7.56
CA VAL A 38 6.23 -1.45 6.89
C VAL A 38 6.48 -1.20 5.41
N TRP A 39 7.63 -1.66 4.92
CA TRP A 39 8.01 -1.56 3.51
C TRP A 39 7.75 -2.89 2.79
N PHE A 40 6.99 -2.82 1.70
CA PHE A 40 6.81 -3.94 0.77
C PHE A 40 7.66 -3.70 -0.46
N TYR A 41 8.78 -4.42 -0.57
CA TYR A 41 9.70 -4.26 -1.68
C TYR A 41 9.21 -5.01 -2.91
N GLY A 42 8.92 -4.26 -3.97
CA GLY A 42 8.35 -4.75 -5.21
C GLY A 42 9.24 -4.44 -6.41
N LYS A 43 9.30 -5.38 -7.36
CA LYS A 43 9.95 -5.13 -8.66
C LYS A 43 8.93 -4.56 -9.62
N ARG A 44 9.34 -3.55 -10.39
CA ARG A 44 8.52 -3.07 -11.51
C ARG A 44 8.50 -4.16 -12.59
N ILE A 45 7.31 -4.68 -12.88
CA ILE A 45 7.10 -5.61 -13.98
C ILE A 45 6.72 -4.79 -15.21
N ALA A 46 7.58 -4.79 -16.23
CA ALA A 46 7.29 -4.13 -17.51
C ALA A 46 6.14 -4.87 -18.21
N ASN A 47 4.94 -4.31 -18.12
CA ASN A 47 3.77 -4.80 -18.83
C ASN A 47 2.93 -3.62 -19.34
N PRO A 48 2.23 -3.76 -20.49
CA PRO A 48 1.32 -2.73 -20.99
C PRO A 48 -0.03 -2.74 -20.25
N ASN A 49 -0.33 -3.82 -19.52
CA ASN A 49 -1.62 -4.06 -18.86
C ASN A 49 -1.63 -3.49 -17.43
N THR A 50 -1.55 -2.17 -17.30
CA THR A 50 -1.48 -1.49 -15.99
C THR A 50 -2.85 -1.02 -15.49
N HIS A 51 -3.86 -1.03 -16.35
CA HIS A 51 -5.23 -0.66 -15.99
C HIS A 51 -5.80 -1.61 -14.94
N GLY A 52 -6.49 -1.07 -13.93
CA GLY A 52 -7.13 -1.88 -12.88
C GLY A 52 -6.20 -2.47 -11.82
N THR A 53 -4.88 -2.28 -11.90
CA THR A 53 -3.92 -2.76 -10.87
C THR A 53 -4.23 -2.19 -9.49
N GLY A 54 -4.55 -0.90 -9.40
CA GLY A 54 -4.97 -0.26 -8.15
C GLY A 54 -6.28 -0.80 -7.59
N CYS A 55 -7.30 -0.97 -8.44
CA CYS A 55 -8.61 -1.49 -8.03
C CYS A 55 -8.53 -2.96 -7.59
N THR A 56 -7.71 -3.75 -8.27
CA THR A 56 -7.48 -5.15 -7.92
C THR A 56 -6.81 -5.26 -6.56
N LEU A 57 -5.77 -4.45 -6.32
CA LEU A 57 -5.07 -4.42 -5.04
C LEU A 57 -5.99 -4.01 -3.89
N SER A 58 -6.75 -2.93 -4.03
CA SER A 58 -7.66 -2.48 -2.95
C SER A 58 -8.75 -3.52 -2.66
N SER A 59 -9.27 -4.18 -3.70
CA SER A 59 -10.26 -5.26 -3.55
C SER A 59 -9.68 -6.48 -2.84
N ALA A 60 -8.42 -6.83 -3.12
CA ALA A 60 -7.72 -7.93 -2.45
C ALA A 60 -7.52 -7.65 -0.95
N ILE A 61 -7.05 -6.44 -0.59
CA ILE A 61 -6.87 -6.01 0.80
C ILE A 61 -8.22 -6.08 1.53
N ALA A 62 -9.28 -5.48 0.98
CA ALA A 62 -10.61 -5.50 1.60
C ALA A 62 -11.14 -6.93 1.78
N SER A 63 -10.94 -7.80 0.80
CA SER A 63 -11.37 -9.21 0.86
C SER A 63 -10.61 -10.01 1.92
N ASN A 64 -9.31 -9.74 2.10
CA ASN A 64 -8.49 -10.39 3.09
C ASN A 64 -8.81 -9.92 4.52
N LEU A 65 -9.06 -8.62 4.71
CA LEU A 65 -9.59 -8.08 5.97
C LEU A 65 -10.94 -8.71 6.33
N ALA A 66 -11.84 -8.87 5.35
CA ALA A 66 -13.13 -9.55 5.57
C ALA A 66 -13.00 -11.03 5.97
N LYS A 67 -11.88 -11.67 5.60
CA LYS A 67 -11.52 -13.04 6.03
C LYS A 67 -10.83 -13.09 7.39
N GLY A 68 -10.67 -11.96 8.08
CA GLY A 68 -10.04 -11.88 9.39
C GLY A 68 -8.52 -11.83 9.37
N ARG A 69 -7.90 -11.55 8.21
CA ARG A 69 -6.45 -11.26 8.15
C ARG A 69 -6.17 -9.87 8.73
N ASP A 70 -4.97 -9.69 9.26
CA ASP A 70 -4.50 -8.36 9.66
C ASP A 70 -4.12 -7.52 8.43
N LEU A 71 -3.91 -6.22 8.64
CA LEU A 71 -3.62 -5.27 7.56
C LEU A 71 -2.25 -5.49 6.89
N GLU A 72 -1.27 -6.05 7.61
CA GLU A 72 0.08 -6.27 7.09
C GLU A 72 0.14 -7.52 6.20
N THR A 73 -0.79 -8.47 6.40
CA THR A 73 -0.91 -9.74 5.68
C THR A 73 -2.12 -9.81 4.74
N SER A 74 -2.84 -8.69 4.56
CA SER A 74 -3.99 -8.54 3.64
C SER A 74 -3.58 -7.98 2.29
#